data_AF-A0A4V2NMA6-F1
#
_entry.id   AF-A0A4V2NMA6-F1
#
_cell.length_a   1.000
_cell.length_b   1.000
_cell.length_c   1.000
_cell.angle_alpha   90.00
_cell.angle_beta   90.00
_cell.angle_gamma   90.00
#
_symmetry.space_group_name_H-M   'P 1'
#
loop_
_entity.id
_entity.type
_entity.pdbx_description
1 polymer ?
#
loop_
_entity_poly.entity_id
_entity_poly.type
_entity_poly.pdbx_seq_one_letter_code
_entity_poly.pdbx_strand_id
1 'polypeptide(L)'
;MHGIAIQYWLLERSLVHTRKCDIQPLEESTITIYIDDQPVRAAAGEMVLGVLSAMGRRKISINANGTAIGAYCFMGVCHCCLVEIDGKPRRRACQTPVAPGMRIVTLRRPTWLGVLR
;
A
#
# COMPACT_ATOMS: atom_id res chain seq x y z
N MET A 1 -7.03 35.20 -10.56
CA MET A 1 -7.03 34.21 -9.47
C MET A 1 -7.27 32.75 -9.94
N HIS A 2 -7.24 32.45 -11.25
CA HIS A 2 -7.46 31.09 -11.79
C HIS A 2 -6.19 30.23 -11.96
N GLY A 3 -4.98 30.79 -11.74
CA GLY A 3 -3.71 30.06 -11.94
C GLY A 3 -3.32 29.12 -10.79
N ILE A 4 -3.73 29.44 -9.56
CA ILE A 4 -3.34 28.68 -8.36
C ILE A 4 -3.98 27.29 -8.35
N ALA A 5 -5.24 27.17 -8.79
CA ALA A 5 -5.97 25.89 -8.83
C ALA A 5 -5.38 24.88 -9.84
N ILE A 6 -4.86 25.35 -10.98
CA ILE A 6 -4.24 24.50 -12.01
C ILE A 6 -2.87 24.00 -11.54
N GLN A 7 -2.10 24.85 -10.86
CA GLN A 7 -0.81 24.48 -10.29
C GLN A 7 -0.96 23.47 -9.14
N TYR A 8 -1.97 23.63 -8.27
CA TYR A 8 -2.33 22.62 -7.26
C TYR A 8 -2.70 21.28 -7.91
N TRP A 9 -3.54 21.28 -8.94
CA TRP A 9 -3.94 20.07 -9.68
C TRP A 9 -2.76 19.33 -10.35
N LEU A 10 -1.80 20.07 -10.92
CA LEU A 10 -0.61 19.48 -11.54
C LEU A 10 0.41 18.97 -10.50
N LEU A 11 0.57 19.67 -9.37
CA LEU A 11 1.39 19.23 -8.24
C LEU A 11 0.81 17.99 -7.55
N GLU A 12 -0.50 17.92 -7.37
CA GLU A 12 -1.18 16.74 -6.83
C GLU A 12 -1.06 15.54 -7.77
N ARG A 13 -1.21 15.71 -9.09
CA ARG A 13 -0.94 14.62 -10.07
C ARG A 13 0.52 14.16 -10.07
N SER A 14 1.47 15.02 -9.68
CA SER A 14 2.90 14.70 -9.64
C SER A 14 3.33 13.96 -8.36
N LEU A 15 2.54 14.00 -7.29
CA LEU A 15 2.91 13.46 -5.97
C LEU A 15 2.28 12.09 -5.66
N VAL A 16 1.30 11.63 -6.44
CA VAL A 16 0.71 10.29 -6.27
C VAL A 16 1.58 9.27 -7.00
N HIS A 17 2.18 8.34 -6.24
CA HIS A 17 2.96 7.26 -6.84
C HIS A 17 2.10 6.46 -7.83
N THR A 18 2.62 6.24 -9.03
CA THR A 18 1.84 5.75 -10.19
C THR A 18 1.29 4.34 -9.96
N ARG A 19 -0.03 4.21 -9.96
CA ARG A 19 -0.74 2.92 -10.07
C ARG A 19 -0.70 2.41 -11.51
N LYS A 20 0.48 1.99 -11.94
CA LYS A 20 0.78 1.62 -13.34
C LYS A 20 0.18 0.29 -13.81
N CYS A 21 -0.28 -0.55 -12.88
CA CYS A 21 -0.80 -1.89 -13.15
C CYS A 21 -2.32 -1.98 -13.01
N ASP A 22 -3.02 -0.84 -12.82
CA ASP A 22 -4.47 -0.83 -12.95
C ASP A 22 -4.85 -1.21 -14.40
N ILE A 23 -5.80 -2.14 -14.54
CA ILE A 23 -6.32 -2.59 -15.84
C ILE A 23 -7.33 -1.57 -16.40
N GLN A 24 -8.02 -0.88 -15.49
CA GLN A 24 -9.00 0.16 -15.79
C GLN A 24 -8.61 1.45 -15.05
N PRO A 25 -8.98 2.63 -15.57
CA PRO A 25 -8.79 3.87 -14.83
C PRO A 25 -9.48 3.81 -13.46
N LEU A 26 -8.84 4.38 -12.43
CA LEU A 26 -9.42 4.47 -11.10
C LEU A 26 -10.65 5.42 -11.13
N GLU A 27 -11.81 4.95 -10.66
CA GLU A 27 -13.06 5.72 -10.61
C GLU A 27 -12.94 7.02 -9.81
N GLU A 28 -13.91 7.94 -9.91
CA GLU A 28 -13.87 9.25 -9.24
C GLU A 28 -13.96 9.20 -7.70
N SER A 29 -14.54 8.14 -7.12
CA SER A 29 -14.79 7.97 -5.67
C SER A 29 -13.55 7.51 -4.87
N THR A 30 -12.42 8.17 -5.12
CA THR A 30 -11.13 7.80 -4.58
C THR A 30 -10.85 8.42 -3.21
N ILE A 31 -10.22 7.63 -2.34
CA ILE A 31 -9.68 8.06 -1.06
C ILE A 31 -8.14 8.10 -1.10
N THR A 32 -7.54 8.92 -0.25
CA THR A 32 -6.08 8.98 -0.10
C THR A 32 -5.64 8.11 1.08
N ILE A 33 -4.68 7.22 0.83
CA ILE A 33 -3.95 6.45 1.84
C ILE A 33 -2.45 6.73 1.72
N TYR A 34 -1.65 6.24 2.67
CA TYR A 34 -0.21 6.40 2.68
C TYR A 34 0.48 5.05 2.66
N ILE A 35 1.33 4.79 1.67
CA ILE A 35 2.14 3.57 1.57
C ILE A 35 3.60 3.99 1.63
N ASP A 36 4.31 3.53 2.67
CA ASP A 36 5.72 3.91 2.93
C ASP A 36 5.90 5.44 2.89
N ASP A 37 5.00 6.14 3.60
CA ASP A 37 4.87 7.60 3.70
C ASP A 37 4.54 8.34 2.38
N GLN A 38 4.30 7.62 1.29
CA GLN A 38 3.88 8.20 0.01
C GLN A 38 2.36 8.23 -0.11
N PRO A 39 1.74 9.36 -0.50
CA PRO A 39 0.31 9.42 -0.74
C PRO A 39 -0.07 8.60 -1.99
N VAL A 40 -1.10 7.78 -1.86
CA VAL A 40 -1.62 6.91 -2.92
C VAL A 40 -3.14 7.03 -2.97
N ARG A 41 -3.68 7.17 -4.18
CA ARG A 41 -5.13 7.13 -4.43
C ARG A 41 -5.60 5.67 -4.48
N ALA A 42 -6.67 5.36 -3.77
CA ALA A 42 -7.29 4.03 -3.77
C ALA A 42 -8.79 4.17 -3.96
N ALA A 43 -9.43 3.16 -4.53
CA ALA A 43 -10.88 3.10 -4.57
C ALA A 43 -11.41 2.77 -3.17
N ALA A 44 -12.50 3.42 -2.75
CA ALA A 44 -13.10 3.12 -1.46
C ALA A 44 -13.51 1.63 -1.38
N GLY A 45 -13.11 0.94 -0.31
CA GLY A 45 -13.38 -0.49 -0.12
C GLY A 45 -12.43 -1.44 -0.86
N GLU A 46 -11.49 -0.94 -1.67
CA GLU A 46 -10.44 -1.75 -2.28
C GLU A 46 -9.58 -2.44 -1.20
N MET A 47 -9.09 -3.65 -1.46
CA MET A 47 -8.17 -4.31 -0.52
C MET A 47 -6.80 -3.64 -0.58
N VAL A 48 -6.10 -3.50 0.54
CA VAL A 48 -4.73 -2.96 0.62
C VAL A 48 -3.79 -3.68 -0.37
N LEU A 49 -3.93 -5.00 -0.52
CA LEU A 49 -3.12 -5.75 -1.48
C LEU A 49 -3.46 -5.40 -2.95
N GLY A 50 -4.70 -5.02 -3.26
CA GLY A 50 -5.10 -4.52 -4.57
C GLY A 50 -4.33 -3.26 -4.93
N VAL A 51 -4.29 -2.28 -4.02
CA VAL A 51 -3.53 -1.04 -4.20
C VAL A 51 -2.05 -1.32 -4.43
N LEU A 52 -1.43 -2.16 -3.59
CA LEU A 52 -0.02 -2.55 -3.74
C LEU A 52 0.23 -3.22 -5.09
N SER A 53 -0.69 -4.08 -5.54
CA SER A 53 -0.58 -4.78 -6.83
C SER A 53 -0.71 -3.80 -8.00
N ALA A 54 -1.62 -2.84 -7.93
CA ALA A 54 -1.79 -1.77 -8.90
C ALA A 54 -0.58 -0.84 -9.00
N MET A 55 0.14 -0.61 -7.89
CA MET A 55 1.45 0.06 -7.90
C MET A 55 2.58 -0.82 -8.49
N GLY A 56 2.32 -2.10 -8.75
CA GLY A 56 3.32 -3.08 -9.18
C GLY A 56 4.23 -3.58 -8.07
N ARG A 57 3.87 -3.41 -6.79
CA ARG A 57 4.64 -3.84 -5.62
C ARG A 57 4.49 -5.35 -5.42
N ARG A 58 5.50 -6.11 -5.87
CA ARG A 58 5.54 -7.57 -5.69
C ARG A 58 6.21 -8.03 -4.40
N LYS A 59 7.13 -7.23 -3.84
CA LYS A 59 7.79 -7.49 -2.55
C LYS A 59 7.13 -6.62 -1.50
N ILE A 60 6.46 -7.24 -0.52
CA ILE A 60 5.60 -6.52 0.44
C ILE A 60 5.85 -6.89 1.90
N SER A 61 6.43 -8.07 2.17
CA SER A 61 6.70 -8.57 3.52
C SER A 61 8.10 -9.15 3.63
N ILE A 62 8.59 -9.36 4.86
CA ILE A 62 9.86 -10.01 5.17
C ILE A 62 9.57 -11.32 5.91
N ASN A 63 10.17 -12.43 5.46
CA ASN A 63 10.05 -13.71 6.14
C ASN A 63 11.01 -13.82 7.35
N ALA A 64 10.95 -14.94 8.07
CA ALA A 64 11.79 -15.18 9.25
C ALA A 64 13.30 -15.15 8.96
N ASN A 65 13.71 -15.43 7.71
CA ASN A 65 15.10 -15.44 7.28
C ASN A 65 15.58 -14.05 6.81
N GLY A 66 14.74 -13.01 6.91
CA GLY A 66 15.06 -11.67 6.42
C GLY A 66 14.86 -11.47 4.91
N THR A 67 14.31 -12.45 4.20
CA THR A 67 14.08 -12.37 2.75
C THR A 67 12.76 -11.67 2.44
N ALA A 68 12.78 -10.76 1.47
CA ALA A 68 11.57 -10.12 0.97
C ALA A 68 10.71 -11.08 0.15
N ILE A 69 9.42 -11.13 0.48
CA ILE A 69 8.43 -12.02 -0.14
C ILE A 69 7.20 -11.22 -0.61
N GLY A 70 6.45 -11.85 -1.52
CA GLY A 70 5.22 -11.31 -2.11
C GLY A 70 3.97 -12.09 -1.73
N ALA A 71 2.80 -11.49 -1.95
CA ALA A 71 1.54 -12.22 -1.83
C ALA A 71 1.46 -13.36 -2.86
N TYR A 72 0.87 -14.49 -2.45
CA TYR A 72 0.65 -15.64 -3.32
C TYR A 72 -0.85 -15.90 -3.54
N CYS A 73 -1.60 -16.16 -2.46
CA CYS A 73 -2.97 -16.66 -2.58
C CYS A 73 -4.05 -15.59 -2.78
N PHE A 74 -3.79 -14.33 -2.45
CA PHE A 74 -4.79 -13.24 -2.41
C PHE A 74 -6.04 -13.47 -1.51
N MET A 75 -6.15 -14.60 -0.80
CA MET A 75 -7.33 -15.00 -0.01
C MET A 75 -7.10 -14.99 1.50
N GLY A 76 -5.86 -14.84 1.95
CA GLY A 76 -5.47 -14.78 3.37
C GLY A 76 -4.87 -16.06 3.96
N VAL A 77 -4.81 -17.15 3.19
CA VAL A 77 -4.29 -18.45 3.65
C VAL A 77 -2.77 -18.53 3.67
N CYS A 78 -2.07 -17.89 2.72
CA CYS A 78 -0.61 -18.02 2.61
C CYS A 78 0.20 -17.23 3.65
N HIS A 79 -0.41 -16.22 4.29
CA HIS A 79 0.29 -15.28 5.20
C HIS A 79 1.55 -14.58 4.62
N CYS A 80 1.71 -14.51 3.29
CA CYS A 80 2.86 -13.84 2.67
C CYS A 80 2.67 -12.32 2.47
N CYS A 81 1.49 -11.78 2.76
CA CYS A 81 1.12 -10.37 2.54
C CYS A 81 1.02 -9.54 3.83
N LEU A 82 1.85 -9.86 4.81
CA LEU A 82 1.85 -9.20 6.11
C LEU A 82 2.50 -7.82 6.00
N VAL A 83 1.76 -6.78 6.37
CA VAL A 83 2.21 -5.38 6.42
C VAL A 83 1.86 -4.79 7.78
N GLU A 84 2.42 -3.63 8.11
CA GLU A 84 1.92 -2.81 9.22
C GLU A 84 0.86 -1.85 8.70
N ILE A 85 -0.24 -1.73 9.45
CA ILE A 85 -1.34 -0.80 9.13
C ILE A 85 -1.67 -0.02 10.40
N ASP A 86 -1.58 1.31 10.34
CA ASP A 86 -1.84 2.23 11.45
C ASP A 86 -1.12 1.82 12.74
N GLY A 87 0.18 1.49 12.62
CA GLY A 87 1.03 1.05 13.71
C GLY A 87 0.79 -0.39 14.20
N LYS A 88 -0.19 -1.10 13.65
CA LYS A 88 -0.46 -2.51 14.00
C LYS A 88 0.32 -3.42 13.05
N PRO A 89 1.30 -4.20 13.52
CA PRO A 89 2.11 -5.05 12.65
C PRO A 89 1.33 -6.30 12.22
N ARG A 90 1.87 -6.99 11.21
CA ARG A 90 1.41 -8.32 10.74
C ARG A 90 -0.09 -8.37 10.37
N ARG A 91 -0.60 -7.33 9.72
CA ARG A 91 -1.94 -7.29 9.15
C ARG A 91 -1.92 -7.91 7.75
N ARG A 92 -2.98 -8.67 7.40
CA ARG A 92 -3.11 -9.27 6.07
C ARG A 92 -3.60 -8.20 5.09
N ALA A 93 -2.73 -7.75 4.20
CA ALA A 93 -3.09 -6.79 3.16
C ALA A 93 -4.24 -7.28 2.26
N CYS A 94 -4.32 -8.59 2.00
CA CYS A 94 -5.37 -9.18 1.15
C CYS A 94 -6.77 -9.24 1.79
N GLN A 95 -6.89 -9.03 3.10
CA GLN A 95 -8.16 -9.09 3.83
C GLN A 95 -8.48 -7.77 4.55
N THR A 96 -7.70 -6.72 4.28
CA THR A 96 -7.92 -5.41 4.90
C THR A 96 -8.37 -4.44 3.81
N PRO A 97 -9.62 -3.95 3.86
CA PRO A 97 -10.06 -2.89 2.97
C PRO A 97 -9.37 -1.57 3.36
N VAL A 98 -9.12 -0.71 2.38
CA VAL A 98 -8.55 0.61 2.60
C VAL A 98 -9.56 1.56 3.25
N ALA A 99 -9.06 2.48 4.06
CA ALA A 99 -9.83 3.56 4.68
C ALA A 99 -9.11 4.91 4.53
N PRO A 100 -9.82 6.06 4.50
CA PRO A 100 -9.20 7.36 4.34
C PRO A 100 -8.09 7.61 5.36
N GLY A 101 -6.93 8.10 4.92
CA GLY A 101 -5.80 8.42 5.77
C GLY A 101 -5.02 7.23 6.32
N MET A 102 -5.40 5.99 5.97
CA MET A 102 -4.73 4.76 6.42
C MET A 102 -3.23 4.80 6.08
N ARG A 103 -2.38 4.44 7.05
CA ARG A 103 -0.92 4.36 6.89
C ARG A 103 -0.46 2.91 6.83
N ILE A 104 0.18 2.54 5.73
CA ILE A 104 0.67 1.19 5.46
C ILE A 104 2.19 1.24 5.34
N VAL A 105 2.87 0.38 6.09
CA VAL A 105 4.33 0.20 5.99
C VAL A 105 4.61 -1.21 5.49
N THR A 106 5.26 -1.29 4.33
CA THR A 106 5.68 -2.55 3.70
C THR A 106 7.09 -2.92 4.16
N LEU A 107 7.47 -4.20 3.96
CA LEU A 107 8.82 -4.69 4.24
C LEU A 107 9.33 -4.43 5.67
N ARG A 108 8.40 -4.27 6.62
CA ARG A 108 8.74 -4.09 8.03
C ARG A 108 9.53 -5.30 8.52
N ARG A 109 10.75 -5.05 9.01
CA ARG A 109 11.55 -6.10 9.61
C ARG A 109 10.88 -6.61 10.89
N PRO A 110 10.90 -7.93 11.15
CA PRO A 110 10.46 -8.46 12.42
C PRO A 110 11.32 -7.90 13.55
N THR A 111 10.69 -7.51 14.66
CA THR A 111 11.38 -6.90 15.80
C THR A 111 12.38 -7.85 16.47
N TRP A 112 12.12 -9.16 16.44
CA TRP A 112 13.03 -10.18 17.00
C TRP A 112 14.26 -10.47 16.14
N LEU A 113 14.30 -10.06 14.88
CA LEU A 113 15.43 -10.36 13.99
C LEU A 113 16.74 -9.69 14.46
N GLY A 114 16.66 -8.64 15.27
CA GLY A 114 17.81 -7.98 15.90
C GLY A 114 18.17 -8.47 17.30
N VAL A 115 17.36 -9.33 17.91
CA VAL A 115 17.55 -9.81 19.31
C VAL A 115 18.30 -11.15 19.36
N LEU A 116 18.36 -11.87 18.24
CA LEU A 116 19.02 -13.18 18.12
C LEU A 116 20.44 -13.10 17.52
N ARG A 117 21.07 -11.93 17.55
CA ARG A 117 22.47 -11.70 17.19
C ARG A 117 23.21 -11.15 18.41
#